data_AF-A0A8J5WIG4-F1
#
_entry.id   AF-A0A8J5WIG4-F1
#
_cell.length_a   1.000
_cell.length_b   1.000
_cell.length_c   1.000
_cell.angle_alpha   90.00
_cell.angle_beta   90.00
_cell.angle_gamma   90.00
#
_symmetry.space_group_name_H-M   'P 1'
#
loop_
_entity.id
_entity.type
_entity.pdbx_description
1 polymer ?
#
loop_
_entity_poly.entity_id
_entity_poly.type
_entity_poly.pdbx_seq_one_letter_code
_entity_poly.pdbx_strand_id
1 'polypeptide(L)'
;MIGQVAGGGRTEKSMRLGTRTNYHKYCVKRNCWVKVHGVSMNPVEHPHGGGGNHQHIGHASTIRRDAPPGQKVGLIAARRTGRLRGQAPATAVKVDKAT
;
A
#
# COMPACT_ATOMS: atom_id res chain seq x y z
N MET A 1 12.57 20.21 20.76
CA MET A 1 11.23 20.18 21.39
C MET A 1 11.04 18.78 21.98
N ILE A 2 10.78 18.68 23.28
CA ILE A 2 10.69 17.40 23.99
C ILE A 2 9.21 17.11 24.24
N GLY A 3 8.69 15.98 23.77
CA GLY A 3 7.28 15.60 23.92
C GLY A 3 6.72 14.80 22.72
N GLN A 4 5.50 14.29 22.85
CA GLN A 4 4.80 13.64 21.74
C GLN A 4 4.15 14.66 20.81
N VAL A 5 3.99 14.31 19.53
CA VAL A 5 3.29 15.15 18.55
C VAL A 5 1.80 15.23 18.92
N ALA A 6 1.25 16.44 19.00
CA ALA A 6 -0.17 16.65 19.27
C ALA A 6 -1.08 16.10 18.16
N GLY A 7 -2.33 15.77 18.48
CA GLY A 7 -3.30 15.21 17.51
C GLY A 7 -3.20 13.70 17.30
N GLY A 8 -2.60 12.97 18.25
CA GLY A 8 -2.64 11.51 18.31
C GLY A 8 -4.06 10.94 18.38
N GLY A 9 -4.26 9.69 17.94
CA GLY A 9 -5.55 9.00 18.01
C GLY A 9 -6.52 9.25 16.83
N ARG A 10 -6.18 10.13 15.89
CA ARG A 10 -7.02 10.40 14.69
C ARG A 10 -7.30 9.15 13.85
N THR A 11 -6.38 8.18 13.82
CA THR A 11 -6.48 6.94 13.02
C THR A 11 -7.35 5.86 13.68
N GLU A 12 -7.54 5.93 15.00
CA GLU A 12 -8.31 4.93 15.76
C GLU A 12 -9.82 5.02 15.48
N LYS A 13 -10.32 6.23 15.20
CA LYS A 13 -11.72 6.42 14.83
C LYS A 13 -11.96 5.84 13.43
N SER A 14 -12.82 4.83 13.36
CA SER A 14 -13.22 4.24 12.08
C SER A 14 -13.90 5.29 11.18
N MET A 15 -13.50 5.30 9.91
CA MET A 15 -14.10 6.17 8.89
C MET A 15 -15.44 5.55 8.44
N ARG A 16 -16.47 5.70 9.28
CA ARG A 16 -17.76 5.02 9.15
C ARG A 16 -18.66 5.51 7.99
N LEU A 17 -18.27 6.56 7.26
CA LEU A 17 -19.00 7.07 6.08
C LEU A 17 -18.08 7.03 4.84
N GLY A 18 -18.26 5.98 4.02
CA GLY A 18 -17.24 5.45 3.08
C GLY A 18 -16.81 6.34 1.92
N THR A 19 -17.62 7.31 1.49
CA THR A 19 -17.33 8.12 0.28
C THR A 19 -17.18 9.61 0.57
N ARG A 20 -18.15 10.26 1.24
CA ARG A 20 -18.15 11.72 1.47
C ARG A 20 -17.02 12.20 2.40
N THR A 21 -16.79 11.49 3.51
CA THR A 21 -15.73 11.87 4.46
C THR A 21 -14.33 11.61 3.90
N ASN A 22 -14.18 10.57 3.07
CA ASN A 22 -12.94 10.31 2.34
C ASN A 22 -12.71 11.35 1.23
N TYR A 23 -13.74 11.72 0.49
CA TYR A 23 -13.67 12.77 -0.52
C TYR A 23 -13.12 14.08 0.05
N HIS A 24 -13.70 14.59 1.14
CA HIS A 24 -13.19 15.82 1.77
C HIS A 24 -11.77 15.68 2.34
N LYS A 25 -11.40 14.49 2.83
CA LYS A 25 -10.03 14.22 3.32
C LYS A 25 -8.98 14.27 2.21
N TYR A 26 -9.32 13.78 1.01
CA TYR A 26 -8.41 13.74 -0.13
C TYR A 26 -8.50 14.97 -1.03
N CYS A 27 -9.61 15.72 -1.01
CA CYS A 27 -9.78 16.97 -1.75
C CYS A 27 -8.80 18.08 -1.30
N VAL A 28 -8.52 18.16 0.00
CA VAL A 28 -7.53 19.13 0.54
C VAL A 28 -6.08 18.73 0.22
N LYS A 29 -5.87 17.50 -0.27
CA LYS A 29 -4.55 16.95 -0.60
C LYS A 29 -4.45 16.74 -2.11
N ARG A 30 -3.37 16.08 -2.55
CA ARG A 30 -3.24 15.60 -3.93
C ARG A 30 -4.41 14.69 -4.32
N ASN A 31 -4.79 14.74 -5.60
CA ASN A 31 -5.79 13.85 -6.18
C ASN A 31 -5.26 12.40 -6.26
N CYS A 32 -5.44 11.64 -5.16
CA CYS A 32 -5.01 10.23 -5.06
C CYS A 32 -6.15 9.27 -4.71
N TRP A 33 -7.39 9.75 -4.83
CA TRP A 33 -8.63 9.06 -4.51
C TRP A 33 -9.60 9.42 -5.64
N VAL A 34 -10.25 8.51 -6.35
CA VAL A 34 -10.52 7.08 -6.14
C VAL A 34 -9.37 6.19 -6.66
N LYS A 35 -9.08 5.06 -5.99
CA LYS A 35 -8.09 4.08 -6.48
C LYS A 35 -8.83 2.89 -7.08
N VAL A 36 -8.68 2.69 -8.38
CA VAL A 36 -9.21 1.53 -9.11
C VAL A 36 -8.26 0.35 -8.94
N HIS A 37 -8.81 -0.86 -8.75
CA HIS A 37 -8.00 -2.07 -8.69
C HIS A 37 -7.43 -2.40 -10.07
N GLY A 38 -6.11 -2.66 -10.14
CA GLY A 38 -5.44 -2.95 -11.40
C GLY A 38 -5.90 -4.23 -12.12
N VAL A 39 -6.62 -5.12 -11.44
CA VAL A 39 -7.25 -6.31 -12.04
C VAL A 39 -8.52 -5.95 -12.82
N SER A 40 -9.19 -4.86 -12.44
CA SER A 40 -10.38 -4.34 -13.12
C SER A 40 -10.04 -3.51 -14.36
N MET A 41 -8.75 -3.31 -14.63
CA MET A 41 -8.26 -2.53 -15.77
C MET A 41 -8.02 -3.44 -16.98
N ASN A 42 -7.98 -2.83 -18.16
CA ASN A 42 -7.62 -3.51 -19.39
C ASN A 42 -6.11 -3.84 -19.39
N PRO A 43 -5.67 -4.88 -20.13
CA PRO A 43 -4.25 -5.26 -20.18
C PRO A 43 -3.33 -4.16 -20.73
N VAL A 44 -3.87 -3.19 -21.47
CA VAL A 44 -3.14 -2.01 -21.98
C VAL A 44 -2.78 -1.03 -20.86
N GLU A 45 -3.65 -0.90 -19.86
CA GLU A 45 -3.52 0.13 -18.83
C GLU A 45 -2.71 -0.34 -17.62
N HIS A 46 -2.75 -1.64 -17.34
CA HIS A 46 -2.17 -2.19 -16.11
C HIS A 46 -1.66 -3.63 -16.31
N PRO A 47 -0.48 -3.98 -15.77
CA PRO A 47 0.09 -5.34 -15.91
C PRO A 47 -0.79 -6.46 -15.32
N HIS A 48 -1.52 -6.16 -14.24
CA HIS A 48 -2.51 -7.09 -13.65
C HIS A 48 -3.87 -7.09 -14.38
N GLY A 49 -4.03 -6.21 -15.36
CA GLY A 49 -5.25 -6.08 -16.14
C GLY A 49 -5.32 -7.18 -17.20
N GLY A 50 -6.55 -7.59 -17.54
CA GLY A 50 -6.74 -8.52 -18.66
C GLY A 50 -6.32 -9.97 -18.44
N GLY A 51 -6.30 -10.46 -17.19
CA GLY A 51 -6.01 -11.88 -16.88
C GLY A 51 -6.96 -12.90 -17.53
N GLY A 52 -7.99 -12.48 -18.26
CA GLY A 52 -8.97 -13.32 -18.96
C GLY A 52 -10.40 -12.97 -18.56
N ASN A 53 -11.37 -13.83 -18.89
CA ASN A 53 -12.78 -13.65 -18.52
C ASN A 53 -13.02 -13.60 -17.00
N HIS A 54 -12.04 -14.04 -16.20
CA HIS A 54 -12.08 -13.98 -14.74
C HIS A 54 -11.04 -12.97 -14.23
N GLN A 55 -11.43 -12.18 -13.24
CA GLN A 55 -10.56 -11.20 -12.59
C GLN A 55 -9.49 -11.91 -11.74
N HIS A 56 -8.30 -12.09 -12.31
CA HIS A 56 -7.13 -12.62 -11.63
C HIS A 56 -5.85 -12.03 -12.22
N ILE A 57 -4.74 -12.11 -11.47
CA ILE A 57 -3.46 -11.47 -11.84
C ILE A 57 -2.72 -12.26 -12.95
N GLY A 58 -2.97 -13.57 -13.08
CA GLY A 58 -2.35 -14.44 -14.09
C GLY A 58 -0.86 -14.76 -13.87
N HIS A 59 -0.12 -13.86 -13.21
CA HIS A 59 1.30 -14.03 -12.88
C HIS A 59 1.59 -13.74 -11.40
N ALA A 60 2.81 -14.04 -10.94
CA ALA A 60 3.22 -13.71 -9.58
C ALA A 60 3.17 -12.20 -9.34
N SER A 61 2.57 -11.77 -8.22
CA SER A 61 2.44 -10.36 -7.85
C SER A 61 3.71 -9.78 -7.19
N THR A 62 4.73 -10.61 -6.98
CA THR A 62 6.04 -10.22 -6.44
C THR A 62 7.00 -9.82 -7.56
N ILE A 63 7.52 -8.60 -7.51
CA ILE A 63 8.40 -8.06 -8.57
C ILE A 63 9.75 -7.62 -8.00
N ARG A 64 10.80 -7.79 -8.80
CA ARG A 64 12.18 -7.39 -8.48
C ARG A 64 12.32 -5.87 -8.33
N ARG A 65 13.32 -5.42 -7.55
CA ARG A 65 13.61 -3.98 -7.36
C ARG A 65 13.96 -3.27 -8.67
N ASP A 66 14.64 -3.98 -9.55
CA ASP A 66 15.22 -3.44 -10.78
C ASP A 66 14.27 -3.54 -11.98
N ALA A 67 13.00 -3.93 -11.75
CA ALA A 67 12.00 -3.95 -12.80
C ALA A 67 11.80 -2.54 -13.40
N PRO A 68 11.56 -2.45 -14.73
CA PRO A 68 11.36 -1.17 -15.40
C PRO A 68 10.10 -0.45 -14.91
N PRO A 69 10.03 0.88 -15.09
CA PRO A 69 8.81 1.65 -14.85
C PRO A 69 7.71 1.12 -15.78
N GLY A 70 6.56 0.75 -15.21
CA GLY A 70 5.47 0.07 -15.91
C GLY A 70 5.30 -1.39 -15.47
N GLN A 71 6.37 -2.14 -15.30
CA GLN A 71 6.31 -3.51 -14.77
C GLN A 71 6.35 -3.54 -13.23
N LYS A 72 6.85 -2.48 -12.60
CA LYS A 72 6.99 -2.35 -11.14
C LYS A 72 5.66 -2.07 -10.44
N VAL A 73 4.78 -3.07 -10.38
CA VAL A 73 3.40 -2.95 -9.89
C VAL A 73 3.03 -4.13 -8.99
N GLY A 74 2.45 -3.92 -7.81
CA GLY A 74 2.13 -5.01 -6.87
C GLY A 74 3.06 -5.04 -5.67
N LEU A 75 3.52 -6.24 -5.28
CA LEU A 75 4.41 -6.42 -4.13
C LEU A 75 5.87 -6.22 -4.55
N ILE A 76 6.30 -4.96 -4.53
CA ILE A 76 7.65 -4.55 -4.94
C ILE A 76 8.67 -5.03 -3.90
N ALA A 77 9.66 -5.81 -4.35
CA ALA A 77 10.80 -6.25 -3.53
C ALA A 77 10.41 -6.97 -2.24
N ALA A 78 9.26 -7.64 -2.24
CA ALA A 78 8.72 -8.28 -1.04
C ALA A 78 9.63 -9.40 -0.56
N ARG A 79 10.14 -9.29 0.68
CA ARG A 79 10.95 -10.34 1.33
C ARG A 79 10.11 -11.49 1.86
N ARG A 80 8.87 -11.20 2.25
CA ARG A 80 7.87 -12.13 2.76
C ARG A 80 6.49 -11.68 2.27
N THR A 81 5.63 -12.64 1.95
CA THR A 81 4.24 -12.40 1.55
C THR A 81 3.27 -13.01 2.58
N GLY A 82 1.99 -12.64 2.50
CA GLY A 82 0.94 -13.13 3.40
C GLY A 82 0.77 -12.31 4.69
N ARG A 83 -0.20 -12.72 5.51
CA ARG A 83 -0.49 -12.06 6.79
C ARG A 83 0.64 -12.31 7.78
N LEU A 84 1.17 -11.25 8.38
CA LEU A 84 2.13 -11.36 9.48
C LEU A 84 1.44 -12.02 10.69
N ARG A 85 1.90 -13.23 11.04
CA ARG A 85 1.56 -13.94 12.27
C ARG A 85 2.87 -14.09 13.06
N GLY A 86 2.93 -13.60 14.30
CA GLY A 86 4.13 -13.56 15.15
C GLY A 86 4.66 -12.14 15.42
N GLN A 87 5.87 -12.03 15.99
CA GLN A 87 6.53 -10.74 16.24
C GLN A 87 6.83 -10.00 14.93
N ALA A 88 6.62 -8.68 14.93
CA ALA A 88 6.90 -7.83 13.77
C ALA A 88 8.38 -7.91 13.38
N PRO A 89 8.72 -8.09 12.08
CA PRO A 89 10.12 -8.14 11.65
C PRO A 89 10.81 -6.78 11.87
N ALA A 90 11.66 -6.75 12.90
CA ALA A 90 12.81 -5.85 13.14
C ALA A 90 12.76 -4.41 12.55
N THR A 91 11.93 -3.56 13.15
CA THR A 91 12.36 -2.21 13.58
C THR A 91 12.49 -2.12 15.11
N ALA A 92 12.37 -3.25 15.80
CA ALA A 92 12.67 -3.35 17.21
C ALA A 92 14.19 -3.29 17.40
N VAL A 93 14.66 -2.25 18.07
CA VAL A 93 16.00 -2.12 18.67
C VAL A 93 17.14 -1.76 17.69
N LYS A 94 17.21 -0.49 17.26
CA LYS A 94 18.53 0.16 17.16
C LYS A 94 18.96 0.50 18.59
N VAL A 95 19.63 -0.43 19.25
CA VAL A 95 20.43 -0.11 20.44
C VAL A 95 21.71 0.53 19.93
N ASP A 96 21.87 1.79 20.26
CA ASP A 96 23.13 2.50 20.19
C ASP A 96 24.19 1.66 20.92
N LYS A 97 25.19 1.17 20.19
CA LYS A 97 26.47 0.83 20.80
C LYS A 97 27.42 1.98 20.50
N ALA A 98 27.57 2.83 21.51
CA ALA A 98 28.77 3.58 21.74
C ALA A 98 29.96 2.60 21.81
N THR A 99 30.85 2.68 20.83
CA THR A 99 32.31 2.72 20.94
C THR A 99 32.82 3.20 19.59
#